data_AF-A0A4U0WE41-F1
#
_entry.id   AF-A0A4U0WE41-F1
#
_cell.length_a   1.000
_cell.length_b   1.000
_cell.length_c   1.000
_cell.angle_alpha   90.00
_cell.angle_beta   90.00
_cell.angle_gamma   90.00
#
_symmetry.space_group_name_H-M   'P 1'
#
loop_
_entity.id
_entity.type
_entity.pdbx_description
1 polymer ?
#
loop_
_entity_poly.entity_id
_entity_poly.type
_entity_poly.pdbx_seq_one_letter_code
_entity_poly.pdbx_strand_id
1 'polypeptide(L)'
;MGPIITNDLVPIEIRGTFQAYINLFFGLGSACGAAFGGFLCDTLGWRWTFGIQLPVILIILLVACVYTPASLGPHLAKNSDKSVLQTIKEFDLTGSFLLPASVGFLILGLSLGGNIYSWSHPIVIISLIAACIMGALLILVEKRAALPVLPLAVLSTRPRANIIFSNFFSTIGINTILFNAPLYFQA
;
A
#
# COMPACT_ATOMS: atom_id res chain seq x y z
N MET A 1 7.62 -4.01 -1.56
CA MET A 1 8.61 -5.11 -1.51
C MET A 1 10.05 -4.63 -1.23
N GLY A 2 10.55 -3.56 -1.88
CA GLY A 2 11.90 -3.04 -1.61
C GLY A 2 12.25 -2.74 -0.13
N PRO A 3 11.37 -2.12 0.67
CA PRO A 3 11.66 -1.82 2.08
C PRO A 3 11.75 -3.05 2.99
N ILE A 4 11.05 -4.14 2.63
CA ILE A 4 11.04 -5.40 3.39
C ILE A 4 12.35 -6.16 3.11
N ILE A 5 12.71 -6.31 1.84
CA ILE A 5 13.99 -6.90 1.41
C ILE A 5 15.17 -6.16 2.04
N THR A 6 15.09 -4.82 2.06
CA THR A 6 16.12 -3.99 2.72
C THR A 6 16.14 -4.20 4.23
N ASN A 7 14.99 -4.41 4.88
CA ASN A 7 14.93 -4.72 6.31
C ASN A 7 15.67 -6.02 6.64
N ASP A 8 15.50 -7.03 5.79
CA ASP A 8 16.02 -8.37 6.05
C ASP A 8 17.51 -8.50 5.70
N LEU A 9 18.00 -7.67 4.77
CA LEU A 9 19.39 -7.70 4.30
C LEU A 9 20.30 -6.68 5.00
N VAL A 10 19.77 -5.54 5.44
CA VAL A 10 20.56 -4.39 5.85
C VAL A 10 20.45 -4.18 7.37
N PRO A 11 21.58 -4.09 8.09
CA PRO A 11 21.57 -3.84 9.52
C PRO A 11 20.99 -2.45 9.84
N ILE A 12 20.41 -2.30 11.04
CA ILE A 12 19.57 -1.15 11.42
C ILE A 12 20.30 0.19 11.29
N GLU A 13 21.62 0.21 11.47
CA GLU A 13 22.47 1.40 11.51
C GLU A 13 22.59 2.07 10.13
N ILE A 14 22.66 1.29 9.05
CA ILE A 14 22.80 1.82 7.69
C ILE A 14 21.48 1.79 6.90
N ARG A 15 20.42 1.22 7.50
CA ARG A 15 19.09 1.10 6.89
C ARG A 15 18.52 2.45 6.46
N GLY A 16 18.78 3.52 7.22
CA GLY A 16 18.35 4.88 6.87
C GLY A 16 18.91 5.34 5.53
N THR A 17 20.18 5.09 5.27
CA THR A 17 20.86 5.45 4.01
C THR A 17 20.30 4.66 2.83
N PHE A 18 20.07 3.36 2.99
CA PHE A 18 19.45 2.54 1.94
C PHE A 18 18.01 2.98 1.64
N GLN A 19 17.23 3.30 2.67
CA GLN A 19 15.88 3.83 2.49
C GLN A 19 15.90 5.19 1.78
N ALA A 20 16.91 6.02 2.05
CA ALA A 20 17.11 7.28 1.34
C ALA A 20 17.43 7.06 -0.15
N TYR A 21 18.30 6.10 -0.50
CA TYR A 21 18.55 5.75 -1.89
C TYR A 21 17.28 5.24 -2.60
N ILE A 22 16.48 4.39 -1.94
CA ILE A 22 15.21 3.91 -2.49
C ILE A 22 14.27 5.09 -2.76
N ASN A 23 14.12 6.00 -1.81
CA ASN A 23 13.27 7.18 -1.97
C ASN A 23 13.80 8.14 -3.06
N LEU A 24 15.13 8.26 -3.21
CA LEU A 24 15.75 9.05 -4.27
C LEU A 24 15.41 8.48 -5.65
N PHE A 25 15.61 7.18 -5.87
CA PHE A 25 15.26 6.54 -7.14
C PHE A 25 13.75 6.60 -7.42
N PHE A 26 12.92 6.48 -6.38
CA PHE A 26 11.47 6.64 -6.51
C PHE A 26 11.08 8.06 -6.94
N GLY A 27 11.69 9.08 -6.34
CA GLY A 27 11.47 10.49 -6.70
C GLY A 27 11.93 10.81 -8.12
N LEU A 28 13.15 10.38 -8.49
CA LEU A 28 13.68 10.54 -9.85
C LEU A 28 12.80 9.81 -10.88
N GLY A 29 12.40 8.57 -10.59
CA GLY A 29 11.52 7.79 -11.45
C GLY A 29 10.15 8.45 -11.62
N SER A 30 9.58 9.03 -10.56
CA SER A 30 8.30 9.74 -10.63
C SER A 30 8.39 11.01 -11.48
N ALA A 31 9.47 11.79 -11.33
CA ALA A 31 9.68 13.01 -12.11
C ALA A 31 9.95 12.71 -13.60
N CYS A 32 10.86 11.78 -13.89
CA CYS A 32 11.15 11.35 -15.25
C CYS A 32 9.95 10.67 -15.91
N GLY A 33 9.20 9.87 -15.15
CA GLY A 33 8.01 9.16 -15.63
C GLY A 33 6.90 10.08 -16.09
N ALA A 34 6.63 11.17 -15.36
CA ALA A 34 5.63 12.16 -15.75
C ALA A 34 6.01 12.86 -17.08
N ALA A 35 7.25 13.33 -17.21
CA ALA A 35 7.72 14.00 -18.42
C ALA A 35 7.78 13.05 -19.64
N PHE A 36 8.31 11.83 -19.44
CA PHE A 36 8.42 10.83 -20.49
C PHE A 36 7.04 10.30 -20.92
N GLY A 37 6.13 10.08 -19.97
CA GLY A 37 4.75 9.66 -20.24
C GLY A 37 3.97 10.70 -21.05
N GLY A 38 4.12 11.99 -20.74
CA GLY A 38 3.54 13.08 -21.54
C GLY A 38 4.07 13.08 -22.97
N PHE A 39 5.39 13.04 -23.14
CA PHE A 39 6.04 13.00 -24.45
C PHE A 39 5.59 11.79 -25.30
N LEU A 40 5.48 10.60 -24.70
CA LEU A 40 4.98 9.40 -25.38
C LEU A 40 3.51 9.53 -25.77
N CYS A 41 2.70 10.16 -24.93
CA CYS A 41 1.29 10.41 -25.22
C CYS A 41 1.13 11.29 -26.47
N ASP A 42 1.95 12.34 -26.58
CA ASP A 42 1.88 13.30 -27.69
C ASP A 42 2.44 12.75 -29.02
N THR A 43 3.44 11.86 -28.96
CA THR A 43 4.16 11.38 -30.17
C THR A 43 3.63 10.05 -30.71
N LEU A 44 3.47 9.05 -29.84
CA LEU A 44 3.17 7.67 -30.21
C LEU A 44 1.74 7.28 -29.81
N GLY A 45 1.08 8.11 -29.01
CA GLY A 45 -0.25 7.89 -28.49
C GLY A 45 -0.25 7.22 -27.12
N TRP A 46 -1.31 7.49 -26.36
CA TRP A 46 -1.43 7.11 -24.95
C TRP A 46 -1.22 5.60 -24.67
N ARG A 47 -1.51 4.70 -25.62
CA ARG A 47 -1.37 3.24 -25.42
C ARG A 47 0.08 2.82 -25.20
N TRP A 48 1.04 3.50 -25.82
CA TRP A 48 2.46 3.18 -25.70
C TRP A 48 3.05 3.61 -24.35
N THR A 49 2.39 4.53 -23.64
CA THR A 49 2.79 4.88 -22.25
C THR A 49 2.68 3.67 -21.32
N PHE A 50 1.72 2.77 -21.56
CA PHE A 50 1.57 1.50 -20.83
C PHE A 50 2.39 0.37 -21.46
N GLY A 51 2.42 0.31 -22.80
CA GLY A 51 3.14 -0.73 -23.53
C GLY A 51 4.64 -0.78 -23.19
N ILE A 52 5.28 0.39 -23.05
CA ILE A 52 6.72 0.48 -22.74
C ILE A 52 7.06 0.06 -21.30
N GLN A 53 6.09 0.09 -20.38
CA GLN A 53 6.29 -0.34 -19.00
C GLN A 53 6.41 -1.86 -18.89
N LEU A 54 5.67 -2.62 -19.70
CA LEU A 54 5.67 -4.08 -19.69
C LEU A 54 7.06 -4.73 -19.84
N PRO A 55 7.89 -4.39 -20.85
CA PRO A 55 9.23 -4.98 -20.98
C PRO A 55 10.13 -4.60 -19.80
N VAL A 56 10.02 -3.37 -19.30
CA VAL A 56 10.80 -2.92 -18.13
C VAL A 56 10.42 -3.72 -16.89
N ILE A 57 9.13 -3.93 -16.65
CA ILE A 57 8.62 -4.74 -15.53
C ILE A 57 9.11 -6.19 -15.66
N LEU A 58 9.09 -6.77 -16.86
CA LEU A 58 9.58 -8.13 -17.10
C LEU A 58 11.07 -8.26 -16.80
N ILE A 59 11.90 -7.30 -17.22
CA ILE A 59 13.35 -7.31 -16.91
C ILE A 59 13.57 -7.23 -15.41
N ILE A 60 12.87 -6.33 -14.71
CA ILE A 60 12.97 -6.19 -13.25
C ILE A 60 12.54 -7.47 -12.55
N LEU A 61 11.47 -8.12 -13.03
CA LEU A 61 10.99 -9.40 -12.49
C LEU A 61 12.02 -10.51 -12.69
N LEU A 62 12.63 -10.61 -13.87
CA LEU A 62 13.70 -11.58 -14.14
C LEU A 62 14.91 -11.35 -13.23
N VAL A 63 15.36 -10.11 -13.09
CA VAL A 63 16.45 -9.76 -12.17
C VAL A 63 16.07 -10.13 -10.74
N ALA A 64 14.85 -9.84 -10.30
CA ALA A 64 14.39 -10.23 -8.97
C ALA A 64 14.39 -11.76 -8.79
N CYS A 65 13.93 -12.53 -9.78
CA CYS A 65 13.93 -13.99 -9.70
C CYS A 65 15.34 -14.60 -9.65
N VAL A 66 16.31 -14.00 -10.33
CA VAL A 66 17.69 -14.52 -10.39
C VAL A 66 18.53 -14.10 -9.18
N TYR A 67 18.38 -12.85 -8.73
CA TYR A 67 19.27 -12.26 -7.72
C TYR A 67 18.68 -12.24 -6.31
N THR A 68 17.37 -12.45 -6.13
CA THR A 68 16.79 -12.51 -4.78
C THR A 68 17.09 -13.88 -4.18
N PRO A 69 17.86 -13.97 -3.08
CA PRO A 69 18.17 -15.25 -2.45
C PRO A 69 16.88 -15.91 -1.95
N ALA A 70 16.70 -17.20 -2.23
CA ALA A 70 15.54 -17.97 -1.76
C ALA A 70 15.45 -18.04 -0.21
N SER A 71 16.53 -17.70 0.50
CA SER A 71 16.64 -17.70 1.95
C SER A 71 16.41 -16.32 2.60
N LEU A 72 15.88 -15.33 1.86
CA LEU A 72 15.67 -14.00 2.42
C LEU A 72 14.54 -14.01 3.46
N GLY A 73 14.88 -13.66 4.71
CA GLY A 73 13.94 -13.52 5.82
C GLY A 73 14.19 -14.52 6.96
N PRO A 74 14.27 -14.08 8.24
CA PRO A 74 14.43 -14.97 9.40
C PRO A 74 13.35 -16.04 9.54
N HIS A 75 12.17 -15.79 8.95
CA HIS A 75 11.02 -16.70 8.97
C HIS A 75 10.98 -17.70 7.82
N LEU A 76 11.62 -17.43 6.67
CA LEU A 76 11.68 -18.40 5.56
C LEU A 76 12.64 -19.55 5.88
N ALA A 77 13.80 -19.23 6.47
CA ALA A 77 14.79 -20.23 6.86
C ALA A 77 14.29 -21.20 7.96
N LYS A 78 13.35 -20.76 8.82
CA LYS A 78 12.82 -21.57 9.93
C LYS A 78 11.59 -22.40 9.56
N ASN A 79 10.94 -22.12 8.42
CA ASN A 79 9.69 -22.74 7.99
C ASN A 79 9.82 -23.64 6.75
N SER A 80 11.05 -23.98 6.34
CA SER A 80 11.31 -24.84 5.16
C SER A 80 10.62 -26.22 5.23
N ASP A 81 10.23 -26.67 6.43
CA ASP A 81 9.57 -27.96 6.66
C ASP A 81 8.05 -27.87 6.92
N LYS A 82 7.46 -26.67 6.90
CA LYS A 82 6.01 -26.51 7.12
C LYS A 82 5.23 -26.68 5.82
N SER A 83 4.22 -27.55 5.84
CA SER A 83 3.27 -27.68 4.73
C SER A 83 2.56 -26.34 4.50
N VAL A 84 2.34 -25.97 3.23
CA VAL A 84 1.63 -24.74 2.80
C VAL A 84 0.33 -24.54 3.58
N LEU A 85 -0.36 -25.64 3.93
CA LEU A 85 -1.60 -25.61 4.70
C LEU A 85 -1.42 -25.12 6.16
N GLN A 86 -0.29 -25.45 6.80
CA GLN A 86 0.04 -24.99 8.15
C GLN A 86 0.42 -23.50 8.14
N THR A 87 1.15 -23.03 7.13
CA THR A 87 1.47 -21.61 6.94
C THR A 87 0.21 -20.77 6.73
N ILE A 88 -0.75 -21.26 5.93
CA ILE A 88 -2.04 -20.58 5.71
C ILE A 88 -2.87 -20.52 7.00
N LYS A 89 -2.80 -21.55 7.84
CA LYS A 89 -3.55 -21.60 9.11
C LYS A 89 -2.95 -20.70 10.20
N GLU A 90 -1.64 -20.43 10.14
CA GLU A 90 -0.96 -19.42 10.96
C GLU A 90 -1.20 -17.99 10.46
N PHE A 91 -1.61 -17.83 9.20
CA PHE A 91 -1.88 -16.53 8.60
C PHE A 91 -3.26 -16.00 9.03
N ASP A 92 -3.32 -14.73 9.44
CA ASP A 92 -4.61 -14.10 9.76
C ASP A 92 -5.38 -13.73 8.49
N LEU A 93 -6.02 -14.73 7.89
CA LEU A 93 -6.91 -14.59 6.73
C LEU A 93 -8.11 -13.68 7.04
N THR A 94 -8.57 -13.67 8.29
CA THR A 94 -9.77 -12.95 8.69
C THR A 94 -9.48 -11.45 8.77
N GLY A 95 -8.40 -11.07 9.46
CA GLY A 95 -7.89 -9.69 9.48
C GLY A 95 -7.46 -9.21 8.09
N SER A 96 -6.80 -10.08 7.31
CA SER A 96 -6.37 -9.77 5.94
C SER A 96 -7.52 -9.50 4.97
N PHE A 97 -8.73 -10.03 5.23
CA PHE A 97 -9.92 -9.72 4.46
C PHE A 97 -10.68 -8.50 5.01
N LEU A 98 -10.85 -8.43 6.33
CA LEU A 98 -11.60 -7.36 7.01
C LEU A 98 -10.97 -5.99 6.79
N LEU A 99 -9.63 -5.88 6.78
CA LEU A 99 -8.94 -4.60 6.65
C LEU A 99 -9.16 -3.98 5.27
N PRO A 100 -8.85 -4.67 4.14
CA PRO A 100 -9.17 -4.16 2.81
C PRO A 100 -10.66 -3.95 2.60
N ALA A 101 -11.53 -4.80 3.14
CA ALA A 101 -12.98 -4.64 3.02
C ALA A 101 -13.46 -3.35 3.72
N SER A 102 -13.03 -3.10 4.96
CA SER A 102 -13.40 -1.88 5.70
C SER A 102 -12.92 -0.62 4.97
N VAL A 103 -11.66 -0.59 4.54
CA VAL A 103 -11.09 0.55 3.80
C VAL A 103 -11.77 0.71 2.44
N GLY A 104 -12.03 -0.40 1.73
CA GLY A 104 -12.69 -0.39 0.42
C GLY A 104 -14.12 0.17 0.49
N PHE A 105 -14.92 -0.26 1.47
CA PHE A 105 -16.26 0.29 1.67
C PHE A 105 -16.24 1.77 2.08
N LEU A 106 -15.25 2.20 2.87
CA LEU A 106 -15.07 3.60 3.22
C LEU A 106 -14.77 4.46 2.00
N ILE A 107 -13.81 4.03 1.17
CA ILE A 107 -13.46 4.72 -0.08
C ILE A 107 -14.65 4.74 -1.03
N LEU A 108 -15.38 3.63 -1.15
CA LEU A 108 -16.55 3.55 -2.02
C LEU A 108 -17.66 4.51 -1.58
N GLY A 109 -17.96 4.57 -0.27
CA GLY A 109 -18.92 5.53 0.27
C GLY A 109 -18.52 6.98 0.01
N LEU A 110 -17.26 7.33 0.29
CA LEU A 110 -16.73 8.69 0.08
C LEU A 110 -16.61 9.08 -1.39
N SER A 111 -16.29 8.13 -2.27
CA SER A 111 -16.12 8.38 -3.70
C SER A 111 -17.44 8.50 -4.44
N LEU A 112 -18.48 7.77 -3.99
CA LEU A 112 -19.81 7.83 -4.59
C LEU A 112 -20.63 9.01 -4.05
N GLY A 113 -20.50 9.29 -2.75
CA GLY A 113 -21.21 10.37 -2.07
C GLY A 113 -20.77 11.75 -2.54
N GLY A 114 -21.70 12.55 -3.04
CA GLY A 114 -21.44 13.91 -3.51
C GLY A 114 -20.87 14.02 -4.93
N ASN A 115 -20.47 12.90 -5.55
CA ASN A 115 -19.99 12.87 -6.93
C ASN A 115 -21.02 12.26 -7.89
N ILE A 116 -21.40 10.99 -7.66
CA ILE A 116 -22.35 10.25 -8.52
C ILE A 116 -23.73 10.18 -7.87
N TYR A 117 -23.77 9.92 -6.56
CA TYR A 117 -25.00 9.81 -5.79
C TYR A 117 -25.06 10.88 -4.70
N SER A 118 -26.27 11.32 -4.35
CA SER A 118 -26.46 12.18 -3.17
C SER A 118 -26.01 11.44 -1.90
N TRP A 119 -25.55 12.18 -0.90
CA TRP A 119 -25.17 11.65 0.41
C TRP A 119 -26.30 10.87 1.10
N SER A 120 -27.55 11.21 0.81
CA SER A 120 -28.73 10.52 1.33
C SER A 120 -29.06 9.22 0.60
N HIS A 121 -28.33 8.88 -0.47
CA HIS A 121 -28.60 7.70 -1.26
C HIS A 121 -28.29 6.43 -0.45
N PRO A 122 -29.17 5.40 -0.47
CA PRO A 122 -28.99 4.20 0.34
C PRO A 122 -27.64 3.51 0.15
N ILE A 123 -27.11 3.48 -1.08
CA ILE A 123 -25.81 2.86 -1.38
C ILE A 123 -24.67 3.56 -0.63
N VAL A 124 -24.68 4.89 -0.53
CA VAL A 124 -23.64 5.65 0.18
C VAL A 124 -23.71 5.35 1.68
N ILE A 125 -24.92 5.40 2.25
CA ILE A 125 -25.16 5.13 3.66
C ILE A 125 -24.78 3.69 4.03
N ILE A 126 -25.23 2.70 3.25
CA ILE A 126 -24.93 1.28 3.46
C ILE A 126 -23.42 1.05 3.40
N SER A 127 -22.72 1.66 2.45
CA SER A 127 -21.26 1.51 2.32
C SER A 127 -20.51 2.09 3.51
N LEU A 128 -20.90 3.27 4.01
CA LEU A 128 -20.30 3.86 5.21
C LEU A 128 -20.60 3.04 6.47
N ILE A 129 -21.83 2.53 6.62
CA ILE A 129 -22.19 1.66 7.74
C ILE A 129 -21.39 0.34 7.66
N ALA A 130 -21.29 -0.27 6.48
CA ALA A 130 -20.51 -1.49 6.26
C ALA A 130 -19.03 -1.27 6.60
N ALA A 131 -18.45 -0.13 6.23
CA ALA A 131 -17.09 0.23 6.58
C ALA A 131 -16.88 0.26 8.11
N CYS A 132 -17.80 0.90 8.84
CA CYS A 132 -17.78 0.97 10.30
C CYS A 132 -17.94 -0.42 10.95
N ILE A 133 -18.86 -1.24 10.46
CA ILE A 133 -19.08 -2.60 10.98
C ILE A 133 -17.83 -3.46 10.74
N MET A 134 -17.29 -3.47 9.53
CA MET A 134 -16.08 -4.25 9.19
C MET A 134 -14.87 -3.76 9.99
N GLY A 135 -14.74 -2.45 10.22
CA GLY A 135 -13.68 -1.88 11.06
C GLY A 135 -13.83 -2.27 12.54
N ALA A 136 -15.04 -2.29 13.08
CA ALA A 136 -15.28 -2.76 14.45
C ALA A 136 -14.98 -4.26 14.60
N LEU A 137 -15.41 -5.07 13.62
CA LEU A 137 -15.11 -6.50 13.56
C LEU A 137 -13.61 -6.75 13.45
N LEU A 138 -12.88 -5.96 12.65
CA LEU A 138 -11.42 -6.00 12.57
C LEU A 138 -10.80 -5.85 13.96
N ILE A 139 -11.17 -4.81 14.72
CA ILE A 139 -10.61 -4.58 16.06
C ILE A 139 -10.88 -5.76 17.00
N LEU A 140 -12.07 -6.37 16.91
CA LEU A 140 -12.43 -7.53 17.74
C LEU A 140 -11.63 -8.79 17.37
N VAL A 141 -11.44 -9.03 16.07
CA VAL A 141 -10.66 -10.16 15.55
C VAL A 141 -9.18 -10.00 15.85
N GLU A 142 -8.61 -8.81 15.58
CA GLU A 142 -7.20 -8.49 15.80
C GLU A 142 -6.81 -8.56 17.28
N LYS A 143 -7.73 -8.28 18.20
CA LYS A 143 -7.49 -8.49 19.65
C LYS A 143 -7.31 -9.96 20.04
N ARG A 144 -7.83 -10.89 19.23
CA ARG A 144 -7.81 -12.34 19.49
C ARG A 144 -6.87 -13.10 18.56
N ALA A 145 -6.37 -12.47 17.50
CA ALA A 145 -5.48 -13.09 16.52
C ALA A 145 -4.10 -13.37 17.13
N ALA A 146 -3.54 -14.55 16.85
CA ALA A 146 -2.21 -14.94 17.30
C ALA A 146 -1.08 -14.20 16.54
N LEU A 147 -1.34 -13.86 15.27
CA LEU A 147 -0.48 -13.08 14.39
C LEU A 147 -1.32 -11.94 13.79
N PRO A 148 -1.54 -10.84 14.54
CA PRO A 148 -2.38 -9.74 14.10
C PRO A 148 -1.80 -9.06 12.86
N VAL A 149 -2.63 -8.82 11.83
CA VAL A 149 -2.24 -8.04 10.64
C VAL A 149 -1.96 -6.59 11.03
N LEU A 150 -2.74 -6.09 11.98
CA LEU A 150 -2.63 -4.75 12.50
C LEU A 150 -2.34 -4.79 14.01
N PRO A 151 -1.06 -4.64 14.43
CA PRO A 151 -0.70 -4.70 15.83
C PRO A 151 -1.26 -3.49 16.58
N LEU A 152 -2.45 -3.64 17.17
CA LEU A 152 -3.20 -2.59 17.88
C LEU A 152 -2.38 -1.91 18.99
N ALA A 153 -1.44 -2.64 19.60
CA ALA A 153 -0.53 -2.10 20.60
C ALA A 153 0.37 -0.98 20.02
N VAL A 154 0.80 -1.09 18.77
CA VAL A 154 1.63 -0.06 18.12
C VAL A 154 0.83 1.22 17.83
N LEU A 155 -0.46 1.07 17.54
CA LEU A 155 -1.38 2.19 17.32
C LEU A 155 -1.79 2.92 18.59
N SER A 156 -1.65 2.27 19.76
CA SER A 156 -2.05 2.84 21.05
C SER A 156 -0.85 3.29 21.91
N THR A 157 0.37 2.81 21.62
CA THR A 157 1.57 3.15 22.40
C THR A 157 2.22 4.43 21.91
N ARG A 158 2.42 5.41 22.81
CA ARG A 158 3.21 6.61 22.53
C ARG A 158 4.71 6.28 22.57
N PRO A 159 5.56 6.82 21.68
CA PRO A 159 5.28 7.85 20.67
C PRO A 159 4.81 7.31 19.30
N ARG A 160 4.77 5.98 19.10
CA ARG A 160 4.49 5.36 17.79
C ARG A 160 3.10 5.74 17.26
N ALA A 161 2.10 5.75 18.12
CA ALA A 161 0.75 6.19 17.80
C ALA A 161 0.73 7.59 17.16
N ASN A 162 1.43 8.57 17.78
CA ASN A 162 1.46 9.95 17.29
C ASN A 162 2.10 10.05 15.90
N ILE A 163 3.16 9.27 15.65
CA ILE A 163 3.84 9.24 14.34
C ILE A 163 2.89 8.69 13.27
N ILE A 164 2.15 7.63 13.57
CA ILE A 164 1.19 7.02 12.64
C ILE A 164 0.06 8.00 12.32
N PHE A 165 -0.55 8.62 13.33
CA PHE A 165 -1.60 9.62 13.10
C PHE A 165 -1.08 10.83 12.33
N SER A 166 0.11 11.34 12.66
CA SER A 166 0.74 12.44 11.92
C SER A 166 0.95 12.08 10.45
N ASN A 167 1.44 10.87 10.16
CA ASN A 167 1.63 10.40 8.80
C ASN A 167 0.30 10.24 8.04
N PHE A 168 -0.75 9.78 8.71
CA PHE A 168 -2.10 9.68 8.15
C PHE A 168 -2.62 11.06 7.68
N PHE A 169 -2.58 12.07 8.54
CA PHE A 169 -3.01 13.43 8.18
C PHE A 169 -2.13 14.06 7.11
N SER A 170 -0.81 13.86 7.19
CA SER A 170 0.13 14.36 6.17
C SER A 170 -0.18 13.76 4.80
N THR A 171 -0.49 12.47 4.73
CA THR A 171 -0.82 11.77 3.48
C THR A 171 -2.13 12.27 2.87
N ILE A 172 -3.14 12.57 3.69
CA ILE A 172 -4.38 13.21 3.22
C ILE A 172 -4.03 14.54 2.53
N GLY A 173 -3.27 15.41 3.20
CA GLY A 173 -2.88 16.71 2.64
C GLY A 173 -2.11 16.61 1.32
N ILE A 174 -1.12 15.71 1.25
CA ILE A 174 -0.33 15.47 0.03
C ILE A 174 -1.23 15.02 -1.13
N ASN A 175 -2.14 14.07 -0.89
CA ASN A 175 -3.03 13.58 -1.93
C ASN A 175 -4.03 14.65 -2.37
N THR A 176 -4.56 15.46 -1.45
CA THR A 176 -5.43 16.58 -1.80
C THR A 176 -4.73 17.54 -2.75
N ILE A 177 -3.48 17.92 -2.48
CA ILE A 177 -2.69 18.79 -3.36
C ILE A 177 -2.43 18.10 -4.70
N LEU A 178 -2.04 16.83 -4.68
CA LEU A 178 -1.70 16.08 -5.89
C LEU A 178 -2.85 15.99 -6.89
N PHE A 179 -4.09 15.84 -6.42
CA PHE A 179 -5.28 15.80 -7.30
C PHE A 179 -5.80 17.18 -7.68
N ASN A 180 -5.81 18.15 -6.76
CA ASN A 180 -6.40 19.46 -7.01
C ASN A 180 -5.46 20.42 -7.75
N ALA A 181 -4.14 20.31 -7.56
CA ALA A 181 -3.19 21.22 -8.20
C ALA A 181 -3.21 21.12 -9.74
N PRO A 182 -3.18 19.92 -10.36
CA PRO A 182 -3.29 19.82 -11.81
C PRO A 182 -4.62 20.34 -12.34
N LEU A 183 -5.73 20.04 -11.66
CA LEU A 183 -7.06 20.54 -12.05
C LEU A 183 -7.14 22.07 -12.00
N TYR A 184 -6.50 22.69 -11.00
CA TYR A 184 -6.45 24.16 -10.89
C TYR A 184 -5.65 24.81 -12.02
N PHE A 185 -4.52 24.22 -12.44
CA PHE A 185 -3.70 24.74 -13.55
C PHE A 185 -4.27 24.42 -14.95
N GLN A 186 -5.23 23.50 -15.04
CA GLN A 186 -5.91 23.13 -16.29
C GLN A 186 -7.19 23.93 -16.54
N ALA A 187 -7.77 24.56 -15.51
CA ALA A 187 -8.96 25.43 -15.60
C ALA A 187 -8.61 26.86 -16.01
#